data_AF-A0A2E8IA68-F1
#
_entry.id   AF-A0A2E8IA68-F1
#
_cell.length_a   1.000
_cell.length_b   1.000
_cell.length_c   1.000
_cell.angle_alpha   90.00
_cell.angle_beta   90.00
_cell.angle_gamma   90.00
#
_symmetry.space_group_name_H-M   'P 1'
#
loop_
_entity.id
_entity.type
_entity.pdbx_description
1 polymer ?
#
loop_
_entity_poly.entity_id
_entity_poly.type
_entity_poly.pdbx_seq_one_letter_code
_entity_poly.pdbx_strand_id
1 'polypeptide(L)' 'TSLEEKADWLDKHFPFIPWQNRILCGHKHVLRGDILIDDRSYNLDAFDGRGIQFTSPHNVHTKGFDRADTWQDVAGLLL' A
#
# COMPACT_ATOMS: atom_id res chain seq x y z
N THR A 1 4.33 -2.91 -21.09
CA THR A 1 5.09 -4.02 -20.49
C THR A 1 5.13 -3.94 -18.97
N SER A 2 5.43 -2.81 -18.31
CA SER A 2 5.50 -2.77 -16.83
C SER A 2 4.22 -3.19 -16.06
N LEU A 3 3.02 -2.96 -16.62
CA LEU A 3 1.76 -3.33 -15.97
C LEU A 3 1.48 -4.84 -16.02
N GLU A 4 1.83 -5.49 -17.12
CA GLU A 4 1.67 -6.93 -17.32
C GLU A 4 2.61 -7.71 -16.39
N GLU A 5 3.89 -7.31 -16.35
CA GLU A 5 4.87 -7.92 -15.43
C GLU A 5 4.45 -7.82 -13.96
N LYS A 6 3.79 -6.72 -13.56
CA LYS A 6 3.22 -6.56 -12.21
C LYS A 6 2.03 -7.48 -11.96
N ALA A 7 1.16 -7.66 -12.95
CA ALA A 7 0.03 -8.57 -12.86
C ALA A 7 0.51 -10.02 -12.72
N ASP A 8 1.45 -10.44 -13.57
CA ASP A 8 2.03 -11.79 -13.55
C ASP A 8 2.75 -12.10 -12.23
N TRP A 9 3.46 -11.11 -11.66
CA TRP A 9 4.11 -11.27 -10.37
C TRP A 9 3.09 -11.51 -9.24
N LEU A 10 1.96 -10.80 -9.27
CA LEU A 10 0.86 -11.01 -8.32
C LEU A 10 0.22 -12.38 -8.51
N ASP A 11 0.05 -12.86 -9.75
CA ASP A 11 -0.47 -14.20 -10.01
C ASP A 11 0.44 -15.29 -9.45
N LYS A 12 1.75 -15.11 -9.54
CA LYS A 12 2.74 -16.06 -9.03
C LYS A 12 2.81 -16.09 -7.49
N HIS A 13 2.80 -14.92 -6.85
CA HIS A 13 3.12 -14.80 -5.41
C HIS A 13 1.88 -14.62 -4.52
N PHE A 14 0.78 -14.10 -5.06
CA PHE A 14 -0.47 -13.83 -4.34
C PHE A 14 -1.68 -14.39 -5.10
N PRO A 15 -1.69 -15.71 -5.42
CA PRO A 15 -2.77 -16.31 -6.22
C PRO A 15 -4.15 -16.26 -5.55
N PHE A 16 -4.20 -15.97 -4.24
CA PHE A 16 -5.44 -15.81 -3.48
C PHE A 16 -6.09 -14.42 -3.63
N ILE A 17 -5.41 -13.44 -4.23
CA ILE A 17 -5.97 -12.12 -4.53
C ILE A 17 -6.43 -12.11 -6.00
N PRO A 18 -7.73 -12.20 -6.30
CA PRO A 18 -8.22 -12.30 -7.68
C PRO A 18 -8.00 -10.99 -8.44
N TRP A 19 -7.96 -11.04 -9.78
CA TRP A 19 -7.64 -9.86 -10.61
C TRP A 19 -8.64 -8.71 -10.44
N GLN A 20 -9.90 -9.01 -10.09
CA GLN A 20 -10.95 -8.03 -9.82
C GLN A 20 -10.64 -7.13 -8.60
N ASN A 21 -9.77 -7.58 -7.70
CA ASN A 21 -9.35 -6.84 -6.51
C ASN A 21 -8.02 -6.09 -6.73
N ARG A 22 -7.56 -5.98 -7.98
CA ARG A 22 -6.28 -5.32 -8.34
C ARG A 22 -6.57 -4.06 -9.14
N ILE A 23 -6.12 -2.91 -8.65
CA ILE A 23 -6.27 -1.62 -9.32
C ILE A 23 -4.89 -1.11 -9.74
N LEU A 24 -4.67 -1.02 -11.05
CA LEU A 24 -3.47 -0.40 -11.61
C LEU A 24 -3.78 1.05 -11.96
N CYS A 25 -3.28 1.99 -11.15
CA CYS A 25 -3.53 3.41 -11.33
C CYS A 25 -2.26 4.25 -11.06
N GLY A 26 -2.20 5.45 -11.65
CA GLY A 26 -1.08 6.37 -11.45
C GLY A 26 -1.20 7.18 -10.15
N HIS A 27 -2.40 7.67 -9.83
CA HIS A 27 -2.65 8.46 -8.62
C HIS A 27 -3.71 7.80 -7.75
N LYS A 28 -3.39 7.62 -6.46
CA LYS A 28 -4.24 6.88 -5.50
C LYS A 28 -5.38 7.69 -4.87
N HIS A 29 -5.47 9.00 -5.14
CA HIS A 29 -6.53 9.87 -4.61
C HIS A 29 -7.96 9.44 -5.03
N VAL A 30 -8.09 8.66 -6.10
CA VAL A 30 -9.38 8.12 -6.56
C VAL A 30 -9.84 6.90 -5.77
N LEU A 31 -8.93 6.29 -5.00
CA LEU A 31 -9.23 5.10 -4.21
C LEU A 31 -10.04 5.50 -2.99
N ARG A 32 -11.09 4.72 -2.71
CA ARG A 32 -11.87 4.83 -1.47
C ARG A 32 -11.74 3.52 -0.71
N GLY A 33 -11.39 3.62 0.56
CA GLY A 33 -11.28 2.48 1.46
C GLY A 33 -10.95 2.97 2.87
N ASP A 34 -11.03 2.06 3.84
CA ASP A 34 -10.83 2.43 5.24
C ASP A 34 -9.33 2.57 5.60
N ILE A 35 -8.46 1.81 4.92
CA ILE A 35 -7.03 1.70 5.24
C ILE A 35 -6.19 1.68 3.97
N LEU A 36 -5.08 2.43 3.99
CA LEU A 36 -4.04 2.38 2.96
C LEU A 36 -2.67 2.14 3.61
N ILE A 37 -1.98 1.08 3.19
CA ILE A 37 -0.60 0.80 3.54
C ILE A 37 0.28 1.20 2.35
N ASP A 38 1.17 2.18 2.53
CA ASP A 38 1.99 2.74 1.45
C ASP A 38 3.31 3.28 2.00
N ASP A 39 4.37 3.29 1.20
CA ASP A 39 5.67 3.87 1.58
C ASP A 39 5.73 5.38 1.31
N ARG A 40 4.92 5.89 0.36
CA ARG A 40 4.94 7.29 -0.06
C ARG A 40 3.94 8.12 0.72
N SER A 41 4.43 9.09 1.50
CA SER A 41 3.58 10.03 2.24
C SER A 41 2.58 10.76 1.36
N TYR A 42 2.96 11.14 0.14
CA TYR A 42 2.06 11.80 -0.81
C TYR A 42 0.79 10.98 -1.12
N ASN A 43 0.89 9.63 -1.14
CA ASN A 43 -0.28 8.78 -1.34
C ASN A 43 -1.16 8.76 -0.08
N LEU A 44 -0.54 8.80 1.11
CA LEU A 44 -1.23 8.78 2.39
C LEU A 44 -1.93 10.12 2.68
N ASP A 45 -1.27 11.24 2.39
CA ASP A 45 -1.81 12.60 2.55
C ASP A 45 -3.09 12.82 1.73
N ALA A 46 -3.18 12.20 0.55
CA ALA A 46 -4.31 12.31 -0.36
C ALA A 46 -5.39 11.24 -0.14
N PHE A 47 -5.19 10.30 0.79
CA PHE A 47 -6.11 9.20 1.03
C PHE A 47 -7.16 9.58 2.08
N ASP A 48 -8.43 9.45 1.72
CA ASP A 48 -9.57 9.72 2.59
C ASP A 48 -9.88 8.50 3.47
N GLY A 49 -8.95 8.16 4.36
CA GLY A 49 -9.00 7.01 5.26
C GLY A 49 -7.76 6.92 6.17
N ARG A 50 -7.59 5.80 6.88
CA ARG A 50 -6.43 5.59 7.76
C ARG A 50 -5.19 5.22 6.94
N GLY A 51 -4.22 6.11 6.87
CA GLY A 51 -2.91 5.85 6.26
C GLY A 51 -1.93 5.21 7.25
N ILE A 52 -1.29 4.11 6.84
CA ILE A 52 -0.18 3.47 7.55
C ILE A 52 1.06 3.54 6.66
N GLN A 53 2.07 4.29 7.10
CA GLN A 53 3.34 4.40 6.41
C GLN A 53 4.20 3.16 6.63
N PHE A 54 4.42 2.41 5.56
CA PHE A 54 5.36 1.29 5.58
C PHE A 54 6.79 1.82 5.45
N THR A 55 7.68 1.42 6.37
CA THR A 55 9.03 1.99 6.40
C THR A 55 9.85 1.59 5.18
N SER A 56 10.56 2.58 4.64
CA SER A 56 11.50 2.44 3.53
C SER A 56 12.63 3.45 3.68
N PRO A 57 13.83 3.21 3.09
CA PRO A 57 15.01 4.07 3.31
C PRO A 57 14.78 5.56 3.07
N HIS A 58 13.89 5.90 2.13
CA HIS A 58 13.60 7.28 1.75
C HIS A 58 12.57 7.99 2.66
N ASN A 59 11.88 7.25 3.54
CA ASN A 59 10.80 7.80 4.39
C ASN A 59 11.08 7.73 5.90
N VAL A 60 12.31 7.38 6.29
CA VAL A 60 12.71 7.17 7.71
C VAL A 60 12.56 8.41 8.58
N HIS A 61 12.55 9.61 8.00
CA HIS A 61 12.37 10.87 8.71
C HIS A 61 10.97 11.47 8.56
N THR A 62 10.10 10.83 7.77
CA THR A 62 8.71 11.27 7.61
C THR A 62 7.94 11.01 8.90
N LYS A 63 7.13 12.00 9.30
CA LYS A 63 6.30 11.97 10.51
C LYS A 63 4.86 12.29 10.13
N GLY A 64 3.92 11.97 11.02
CA GLY A 64 2.50 12.33 10.86
C GLY A 64 1.58 11.19 10.43
N PHE A 65 2.10 9.97 10.28
CA PHE A 65 1.31 8.77 9.97
C PHE A 65 1.53 7.69 11.02
N ASP A 66 0.55 6.81 11.19
CA ASP A 66 0.78 5.50 11.79
C ASP A 66 1.88 4.79 10.98
N ARG A 67 2.79 4.07 11.64
CA ARG A 67 3.96 3.47 10.99
C ARG A 67 4.06 1.98 11.29
N ALA A 68 4.41 1.22 10.26
CA ALA A 68 4.78 -0.18 10.36
C ALA A 68 6.16 -0.39 9.74
N ASP A 69 7.10 -0.96 10.51
CA ASP A 69 8.45 -1.23 10.03
C ASP A 69 8.55 -2.59 9.34
N THR A 70 7.61 -3.48 9.66
CA THR A 70 7.54 -4.86 9.16
C THR A 70 6.09 -5.27 8.87
N TRP A 71 5.93 -6.39 8.14
CA TRP A 71 4.60 -6.99 7.95
C TRP A 71 4.00 -7.53 9.27
N GLN A 72 4.83 -7.88 10.26
CA GLN A 72 4.40 -8.25 11.59
C GLN A 72 3.77 -7.06 12.34
N ASP A 73 4.33 -5.86 12.18
CA ASP A 73 3.73 -4.65 12.75
C ASP A 73 2.38 -4.34 12.11
N VAL A 74 2.27 -4.52 10.79
CA VAL A 74 0.98 -4.42 10.07
C VAL A 74 -0.04 -5.38 10.67
N ALA A 75 0.35 -6.64 10.89
CA ALA A 75 -0.53 -7.63 11.52
C ALA A 75 -0.94 -7.19 12.93
N GLY A 76 -0.01 -6.71 13.76
CA GLY A 76 -0.32 -6.22 15.11
C GLY A 76 -1.22 -4.99 15.16
N LEU A 77 -1.30 -4.21 14.08
CA LEU A 77 -2.18 -3.05 13.96
C LEU A 77 -3.60 -3.40 13.47
N LEU A 78 -3.79 -4.56 12.82
CA LEU A 78 -4.99 -4.87 12.03
C LEU A 78 -5.68 -6.20 12.35
N LEU A 79 -5.02 -7.13 13.06
CA LEU A 79 -5.55 -8.46 13.41
C LEU A 79 -5.68 -8.60 14.93
#